data_AF-A0A973RNF4-F1
#
_entry.id   AF-A0A973RNF4-F1
#
_cell.length_a   1.000
_cell.length_b   1.000
_cell.length_c   1.000
_cell.angle_alpha   90.00
_cell.angle_beta   90.00
_cell.angle_gamma   90.00
#
_symmetry.space_group_name_H-M   'P 1'
#
loop_
_entity.id
_entity.type
_entity.pdbx_description
1 polymer ?
#
loop_
_entity_poly.entity_id
_entity_poly.type
_entity_poly.pdbx_seq_one_letter_code
_entity_poly.pdbx_strand_id
1 'polypeptide(L)' 'MTTGAAARPAKCYESRGGRARATLAPGFPVGRAEVTGLLKRPQHESDLSFELRPFQILTVRLRPE' A
#
# COMPACT_ATOMS: atom_id res chain seq x y z
N MET A 1 -18.68 14.25 14.83
CA MET A 1 -18.96 13.12 13.93
C MET A 1 -17.84 13.07 12.90
N THR A 2 -16.77 12.34 13.19
CA THR A 2 -15.68 12.14 12.21
C THR A 2 -16.21 11.18 11.17
N THR A 3 -16.57 11.67 9.98
CA THR A 3 -16.83 10.80 8.84
C THR A 3 -15.62 9.89 8.70
N GLY A 4 -15.78 8.60 9.01
CA GLY A 4 -14.72 7.62 8.84
C GLY A 4 -14.34 7.60 7.37
N ALA A 5 -13.28 8.34 7.01
CA ALA A 5 -12.90 8.49 5.62
C ALA A 5 -12.58 7.09 5.07
N ALA A 6 -13.24 6.73 3.97
CA ALA A 6 -13.13 5.40 3.41
C ALA A 6 -11.67 5.14 3.01
N ALA A 7 -11.15 3.98 3.42
CA ALA A 7 -9.81 3.56 3.05
C ALA A 7 -9.69 3.41 1.52
N ARG A 8 -8.58 3.87 0.95
CA ARG A 8 -8.37 3.92 -0.50
C ARG A 8 -7.43 2.80 -0.95
N PRO A 9 -7.78 1.99 -1.96
CA PRO A 9 -6.90 0.96 -2.46
C PRO A 9 -5.79 1.53 -3.36
N ALA A 10 -4.60 0.92 -3.33
CA ALA A 10 -3.55 1.13 -4.32
C ALA A 10 -2.85 -0.18 -4.67
N LYS A 11 -2.21 -0.22 -5.84
CA LYS A 11 -1.45 -1.37 -6.32
C LYS A 11 -0.11 -0.91 -6.86
N CYS A 12 0.94 -1.61 -6.47
CA CYS A 12 2.29 -1.44 -7.02
C CYS A 12 2.71 -2.74 -7.69
N TYR A 13 3.50 -2.64 -8.76
CA TYR A 13 4.13 -3.81 -9.37
C TYR A 13 5.59 -3.51 -9.68
N GLU A 14 6.45 -4.49 -9.42
CA GLU A 14 7.83 -4.47 -9.90
C GLU A 14 7.85 -4.95 -11.36
N SER A 15 8.49 -4.17 -12.24
CA SER A 15 8.36 -4.32 -13.70
C SER A 15 9.60 -4.85 -14.41
N ARG A 16 10.75 -4.93 -13.73
CA ARG A 16 12.07 -5.21 -14.31
C ARG A 16 12.65 -6.56 -13.86
N GLY A 17 11.95 -7.32 -13.03
CA GLY A 17 12.40 -8.61 -12.51
C GLY A 17 13.46 -8.50 -11.42
N GLY A 18 13.64 -7.30 -10.82
CA GLY A 18 14.62 -7.05 -9.78
C GLY A 18 14.00 -6.91 -8.38
N ARG A 19 14.82 -6.65 -7.38
CA ARG A 19 14.33 -6.07 -6.12
C ARG A 19 14.22 -4.57 -6.27
N ALA A 20 13.13 -3.99 -5.79
CA ALA A 20 12.91 -2.55 -5.85
C ALA A 20 12.41 -2.02 -4.52
N ARG A 21 12.85 -0.81 -4.16
CA ARG A 21 12.25 -0.04 -3.08
C ARG A 21 11.29 0.97 -3.68
N ALA A 22 10.10 1.09 -3.12
CA ALA A 22 9.07 2.01 -3.57
C ALA A 22 8.49 2.78 -2.39
N THR A 23 8.20 4.07 -2.60
CA THR A 23 7.49 4.91 -1.64
C THR A 23 6.21 5.40 -2.29
N LEU A 24 5.08 5.21 -1.62
CA LEU A 24 3.82 5.84 -2.01
C LEU A 24 3.76 7.25 -1.40
N ALA A 25 3.51 8.24 -2.26
CA ALA A 25 3.31 9.63 -1.86
C ALA A 25 1.89 10.07 -2.24
N PRO A 26 0.87 9.76 -1.43
CA PRO A 26 -0.49 10.19 -1.69
C PRO A 26 -0.61 11.72 -1.63
N GLY A 27 -1.33 12.32 -2.57
CA GLY A 27 -1.67 13.75 -2.54
C GLY A 27 -2.75 14.13 -1.53
N PHE A 28 -2.99 13.30 -0.51
CA PHE A 28 -4.00 13.46 0.52
C PHE A 28 -3.50 12.88 1.85
N PRO A 29 -4.04 13.31 3.01
CA PRO A 29 -3.60 12.80 4.31
C PRO A 29 -3.82 11.28 4.45
N VAL A 30 -2.78 10.58 4.91
CA VAL A 30 -2.77 9.12 5.11
C VAL A 30 -1.94 8.82 6.36
N GLY A 31 -2.58 8.24 7.38
CA GLY A 31 -1.90 7.89 8.62
C GLY A 31 -1.13 6.58 8.55
N ARG A 32 -1.60 5.60 7.73
CA ARG A 32 -0.92 4.32 7.54
C ARG A 32 -1.34 3.58 6.26
N ALA A 33 -0.52 2.64 5.80
CA ALA A 33 -0.91 1.65 4.81
C ALA A 33 -1.03 0.26 5.44
N GLU A 34 -2.00 -0.50 4.95
CA GLU A 34 -2.19 -1.92 5.29
C GLU A 34 -1.96 -2.75 4.02
N VAL A 35 -1.01 -3.68 4.04
CA VAL A 35 -0.78 -4.61 2.93
C VAL A 35 -1.85 -5.70 2.97
N THR A 36 -2.54 -5.93 1.86
CA THR A 36 -3.75 -6.81 1.86
C THR A 36 -3.69 -8.03 0.95
N GLY A 37 -2.57 -8.28 0.26
CA GLY A 37 -2.44 -9.39 -0.69
C GLY A 37 -3.53 -9.41 -1.79
N LEU A 38 -3.68 -10.54 -2.49
CA LEU A 38 -4.67 -10.70 -3.57
C LEU A 38 -6.11 -10.85 -3.05
N LEU A 39 -6.28 -11.48 -1.90
CA LEU A 39 -7.59 -11.71 -1.27
C LEU A 39 -8.11 -10.50 -0.49
N LYS A 40 -7.42 -9.35 -0.56
CA LYS A 40 -7.75 -8.10 0.15
C LYS A 40 -7.93 -8.29 1.68
N ARG A 41 -7.16 -9.21 2.28
CA ARG A 41 -7.14 -9.47 3.72
C ARG A 41 -5.89 -8.83 4.34
N PRO A 42 -5.99 -8.13 5.47
CA PRO A 42 -4.85 -7.50 6.13
C PRO A 42 -3.72 -8.52 6.40
N GLN A 43 -2.48 -8.14 6.09
CA GLN A 43 -1.29 -8.94 6.39
C GLN A 43 -0.39 -8.22 7.40
N HIS A 44 0.01 -6.99 7.10
CA HIS A 44 0.82 -6.14 7.99
C HIS A 44 0.63 -4.66 7.64
N GLU A 45 1.00 -3.78 8.56
CA GLU A 45 1.02 -2.33 8.35
C GLU A 45 2.39 -1.87 7.81
N SER A 46 2.42 -0.73 7.14
CA SER A 46 3.62 -0.14 6.55
C SER A 46 3.49 1.39 6.47
N ASP A 47 4.62 2.07 6.68
CA ASP A 47 4.77 3.53 6.63
C ASP A 47 4.97 4.02 5.18
N LEU A 48 4.14 3.52 4.25
CA LEU A 48 4.13 3.87 2.83
C LEU A 48 5.41 3.52 2.06
N SER A 49 6.36 2.84 2.68
CA SER A 49 7.62 2.39 2.08
C SER A 49 7.65 0.87 2.01
N PHE A 50 7.99 0.35 0.83
CA PHE A 50 7.86 -1.06 0.51
C PHE A 50 9.11 -1.58 -0.20
N GLU A 51 9.45 -2.84 0.10
CA GLU A 51 10.39 -3.62 -0.70
C GLU A 51 9.60 -4.61 -1.56
N LEU A 52 9.78 -4.52 -2.87
CA LEU A 52 9.18 -5.40 -3.85
C LEU A 52 10.17 -6.49 -4.26
N ARG A 53 9.71 -7.74 -4.26
CA ARG A 53 10.39 -8.87 -4.88
C ARG A 53 10.24 -8.81 -6.41
N PRO A 54 11.09 -9.53 -7.17
CA PRO A 54 10.93 -9.66 -8.62
C PRO A 54 9.50 -9.99 -9.03
N PHE A 55 8.94 -9.17 -9.92
CA PHE A 55 7.57 -9.30 -10.45
C PHE A 55 6.45 -9.34 -9.39
N GLN A 56 6.72 -8.85 -8.17
CA GLN A 56 5.71 -8.83 -7.12
C GLN A 56 4.63 -7.78 -7.44
N ILE A 57 3.38 -8.21 -7.33
CA ILE A 57 2.22 -7.33 -7.21
C ILE A 57 1.95 -7.14 -5.72
N LEU A 58 1.97 -5.90 -5.26
CA LEU A 58 1.62 -5.52 -3.90
C LEU A 58 0.29 -4.77 -3.91
N THR A 59 -0.69 -5.28 -3.16
CA THR A 59 -1.97 -4.58 -2.92
C THR A 59 -1.92 -3.94 -1.55
N VAL A 60 -2.25 -2.65 -1.48
CA VAL A 60 -2.29 -1.89 -0.23
C VAL A 60 -3.62 -1.17 -0.06
N ARG A 61 -3.98 -0.94 1.19
CA ARG A 61 -5.13 -0.14 1.62
C ARG A 61 -4.62 1.04 2.44
N LEU A 62 -4.73 2.24 1.86
CA LEU A 62 -4.35 3.50 2.51
C LEU A 62 -5.44 3.91 3.49
N ARG A 63 -5.06 4.09 4.75
CA ARG A 63 -5.95 4.54 5.82
C ARG A 63 -5.72 6.04 6.04
N PRO A 64 -6.77 6.88 5.96
CA PRO A 64 -6.65 8.29 6.31
C PRO A 64 -6.26 8.45 7.78
N GLU A 65 -5.67 9.61 8.09
CA GLU A 65 -5.40 10.06 9.46
C GLU A 65 -6.69 10.22 10.28
#